data_AF-A0A352A8C2-F1
#
_entry.id   AF-A0A352A8C2-F1
#
_cell.length_a   1.000
_cell.length_b   1.000
_cell.length_c   1.000
_cell.angle_alpha   90.00
_cell.angle_beta   90.00
_cell.angle_gamma   90.00
#
_symmetry.space_group_name_H-M   'P 1'
#
loop_
_entity.id
_entity.type
_entity.pdbx_description
1 polymer ?
#
loop_
_entity_poly.entity_id
_entity_poly.type
_entity_poly.pdbx_seq_one_letter_code
_entity_poly.pdbx_strand_id
1 'polypeptide(L)' 'MINLDEFKNVLNDKNLKEMAKLNMPLEWAYKEYQNLLNENTGETIEVNKGIETIINDYINGLLYKEFNRYELDWE' A
#
# COMPACT_ATOMS: atom_id res chain seq x y z
N MET A 1 -16.49 8.11 5.41
CA MET A 1 -15.22 8.22 4.66
C MET A 1 -14.15 8.51 5.71
N ILE A 2 -13.10 7.68 5.81
CA ILE A 2 -12.08 7.79 6.86
C ILE A 2 -11.02 8.84 6.48
N ASN A 3 -10.66 9.72 7.42
CA ASN A 3 -9.60 10.71 7.22
C ASN A 3 -8.20 10.12 7.54
N LEU A 4 -7.12 10.86 7.26
CA LEU A 4 -5.74 10.39 7.45
C LEU A 4 -5.41 10.05 8.91
N ASP A 5 -5.96 10.78 9.89
CA ASP A 5 -5.66 10.54 11.30
C ASP A 5 -6.44 9.34 11.84
N GLU A 6 -7.70 9.18 11.43
CA GLU A 6 -8.47 7.97 11.70
C GLU A 6 -7.78 6.75 11.07
N PHE A 7 -7.29 6.89 9.84
CA PHE A 7 -6.52 5.86 9.13
C PHE A 7 -5.27 5.45 9.91
N LYS A 8 -4.48 6.39 10.44
CA LYS A 8 -3.33 6.09 11.31
C LYS A 8 -3.73 5.28 12.55
N ASN A 9 -4.85 5.62 13.17
CA ASN A 9 -5.28 5.02 14.43
C ASN A 9 -5.80 3.59 14.27
N VAL A 10 -6.25 3.21 13.08
CA VAL A 10 -6.75 1.85 12.80
C VAL A 10 -5.67 0.91 12.25
N LEU A 11 -4.51 1.43 11.85
CA LEU A 11 -3.37 0.60 11.43
C LEU A 11 -2.85 -0.21 12.61
N ASN A 12 -2.82 -1.53 12.45
CA ASN A 12 -2.22 -2.40 13.43
C ASN A 12 -0.67 -2.36 13.39
N ASP A 13 -0.04 -2.88 14.45
CA ASP A 13 1.43 -2.94 14.58
C ASP A 13 2.11 -3.69 13.43
N LYS A 14 1.45 -4.71 12.86
CA LYS A 14 1.99 -5.49 11.74
C LYS A 14 2.11 -4.60 10.49
N ASN A 15 1.04 -3.90 10.13
CA ASN A 15 1.00 -3.00 8.98
C ASN A 15 2.05 -1.90 9.12
N LEU A 16 2.15 -1.28 10.30
CA LEU A 16 3.16 -0.25 10.57
C LEU A 16 4.59 -0.77 10.43
N LYS A 17 4.88 -1.98 10.94
CA LYS A 17 6.20 -2.61 10.82
C LYS A 17 6.56 -2.93 9.36
N GLU A 18 5.62 -3.46 8.59
CA GLU A 18 5.87 -3.77 7.16
C GLU A 18 6.06 -2.51 6.34
N MET A 19 5.22 -1.48 6.53
CA MET A 19 5.40 -0.18 5.87
C MET A 19 6.77 0.44 6.20
N ALA A 20 7.20 0.35 7.46
CA ALA A 20 8.51 0.85 7.88
C ALA A 20 9.68 0.08 7.21
N LYS A 21 9.61 -1.25 7.11
CA LYS A 21 10.63 -2.05 6.41
C LYS A 21 10.78 -1.67 4.94
N LEU A 22 9.66 -1.30 4.30
CA LEU A 22 9.61 -0.93 2.89
C LEU A 22 9.94 0.55 2.64
N ASN A 23 10.17 1.34 3.70
CA ASN A 23 10.21 2.81 3.62
C ASN A 23 8.98 3.40 2.90
N MET A 24 7.81 2.75 3.04
CA MET A 24 6.57 3.18 2.40
C MET A 24 6.03 4.44 3.08
N PRO A 25 5.81 5.55 2.33
CA PRO A 25 5.22 6.75 2.92
C PRO A 25 3.76 6.52 3.32
N LEU A 26 3.39 6.90 4.54
CA LEU A 26 2.03 6.76 5.06
C LEU A 26 1.01 7.54 4.22
N GLU A 27 1.34 8.76 3.80
CA GLU A 27 0.44 9.59 2.96
C GLU A 27 0.16 8.93 1.61
N TRP A 28 1.15 8.25 1.04
CA TRP A 28 0.98 7.50 -0.20
C TRP A 28 0.04 6.31 0.02
N ALA A 29 0.27 5.50 1.07
CA ALA A 29 -0.60 4.38 1.40
C ALA A 29 -2.05 4.81 1.68
N TYR A 30 -2.25 5.95 2.35
CA TYR A 30 -3.58 6.53 2.55
C TYR A 30 -4.25 6.89 1.22
N LYS A 31 -3.52 7.52 0.29
CA LYS A 31 -4.04 7.88 -1.02
C LYS A 31 -4.46 6.64 -1.82
N GLU A 32 -3.63 5.59 -1.82
CA GLU A 32 -3.98 4.33 -2.48
C GLU A 32 -5.19 3.65 -1.82
N TYR A 33 -5.33 3.75 -0.51
CA TYR A 33 -6.53 3.26 0.17
C TYR A 33 -7.80 4.02 -0.24
N GLN A 34 -7.72 5.35 -0.41
CA GLN A 34 -8.85 6.12 -0.94
C GLN A 34 -9.17 5.74 -2.40
N ASN A 35 -8.16 5.50 -3.23
CA ASN A 35 -8.35 5.02 -4.60
C ASN A 35 -9.06 3.67 -4.59
N LEU A 36 -8.59 2.72 -3.77
CA LEU A 36 -9.19 1.40 -3.63
C LEU A 36 -10.66 1.47 -3.19
N LEU A 37 -11.01 2.36 -2.25
CA LEU A 37 -12.40 2.58 -1.84
C LEU A 37 -13.26 3.16 -2.97
N ASN A 38 -12.69 4.05 -3.80
CA ASN A 38 -13.39 4.65 -4.93
C ASN A 38 -13.59 3.67 -6.08
N GLU A 39 -12.67 2.73 -6.28
CA GLU A 39 -12.78 1.68 -7.32
C GLU A 39 -13.79 0.61 -6.94
N ASN A 40 -13.90 0.27 -5.66
CA ASN A 40 -14.83 -0.74 -5.13
C ASN A 40 -16.17 -0.13 -4.72
N THR A 41 -16.75 0.74 -5.56
CA THR A 41 -17.98 1.50 -5.27
C THR A 41 -19.09 0.61 -4.69
N GLY A 42 -19.34 0.73 -3.38
CA GLY A 42 -20.40 0.01 -2.67
C GLY A 42 -19.93 -1.09 -1.71
N GLU A 43 -18.66 -1.47 -1.74
CA GLU A 43 -18.11 -2.45 -0.80
C GLU A 43 -17.48 -1.79 0.43
N THR A 44 -17.71 -2.38 1.60
CA THR A 44 -17.06 -1.95 2.83
C THR A 44 -15.70 -2.63 2.94
N ILE A 45 -14.62 -1.91 2.64
CA ILE A 45 -13.26 -2.42 2.80
C ILE A 45 -12.77 -2.08 4.21
N GLU A 46 -12.50 -3.12 4.99
CA GLU A 46 -11.83 -3.00 6.28
C GLU A 46 -10.42 -2.42 6.08
N VAL A 47 -10.09 -1.35 6.81
CA VAL A 47 -8.86 -0.57 6.59
C VAL A 47 -7.60 -1.43 6.63
N ASN A 48 -7.48 -2.34 7.62
CA ASN A 48 -6.32 -3.21 7.73
C ASN A 48 -6.16 -4.16 6.55
N LYS A 49 -7.26 -4.71 6.02
CA LYS A 49 -7.23 -5.56 4.82
C LYS A 49 -6.87 -4.77 3.57
N GLY A 50 -7.45 -3.58 3.41
CA GLY A 50 -7.09 -2.69 2.30
C GLY A 50 -5.60 -2.36 2.30
N ILE A 51 -5.00 -2.20 3.49
CA ILE A 51 -3.57 -1.92 3.62
C ILE A 51 -2.68 -3.13 3.35
N GLU A 52 -3.11 -4.33 3.73
CA GLU A 52 -2.39 -5.54 3.32
C GLU A 52 -2.34 -5.67 1.79
N THR A 53 -3.42 -5.33 1.07
CA THR A 53 -3.43 -5.27 -0.40
C THR A 53 -2.42 -4.25 -0.92
N ILE A 54 -2.45 -3.01 -0.41
CA ILE A 54 -1.54 -1.93 -0.84
C ILE A 54 -0.07 -2.27 -0.59
N ILE A 55 0.24 -2.91 0.54
CA ILE A 55 1.60 -3.37 0.86
C ILE A 55 2.06 -4.40 -0.17
N ASN A 56 1.22 -5.37 -0.51
CA ASN A 56 1.55 -6.38 -1.52
C ASN A 56 1.76 -5.77 -2.90
N ASP A 57 0.90 -4.84 -3.32
CA ASP A 57 1.03 -4.14 -4.60
C ASP A 57 2.33 -3.33 -4.68
N TYR A 58 2.72 -2.69 -3.57
CA TYR A 58 3.98 -1.96 -3.50
C TYR A 58 5.20 -2.89 -3.61
N ILE A 59 5.19 -4.04 -2.92
CA ILE A 59 6.23 -5.05 -3.03
C ILE A 59 6.36 -5.54 -4.49
N ASN A 60 5.23 -5.86 -5.12
CA ASN A 60 5.20 -6.31 -6.51
C ASN A 60 5.77 -5.23 -7.46
N GLY A 61 5.43 -3.96 -7.24
CA GLY A 61 5.96 -2.84 -8.03
C GLY A 61 7.47 -2.63 -7.84
N LEU A 62 8.00 -2.82 -6.62
CA LEU A 62 9.45 -2.78 -6.37
C LEU A 62 10.17 -3.93 -7.05
N LEU A 63 9.65 -5.15 -6.93
CA LEU A 63 10.21 -6.33 -7.57
C LEU A 63 10.23 -6.17 -9.09
N TYR A 64 9.14 -5.72 -9.70
CA TYR A 64 9.05 -5.49 -11.14
C TYR A 64 10.12 -4.50 -11.63
N LYS A 65 10.32 -3.37 -10.93
CA LYS A 65 11.37 -2.40 -11.27
C LYS A 65 12.77 -2.99 -11.16
N GLU A 66 13.00 -3.79 -10.12
CA GLU A 66 14.29 -4.44 -9.89
C GLU A 66 14.58 -5.48 -10.98
N PHE A 67 13.61 -6.31 -11.35
CA PHE A 67 13.75 -7.26 -12.46
C PHE A 67 14.00 -6.55 -13.80
N ASN A 68 13.26 -5.48 -14.12
CA ASN A 68 13.46 -4.72 -15.34
C ASN A 68 14.84 -4.02 -15.40
N ARG A 69 15.43 -3.63 -14.25
CA ARG A 69 16.80 -3.10 -14.24
C ARG A 69 17.79 -4.15 -14.74
N TYR A 70 17.64 -5.39 -14.28
CA TYR A 70 18.52 -6.48 -14.72
C TYR A 70 18.30 -6.91 -16.17
N GLU A 71 17.09 -6.78 -16.71
CA GLU A 71 16.86 -7.00 -18.15
C GLU A 71 17.55 -5.94 -19.02
N LEU A 72 17.51 -4.66 -18.61
CA LEU A 72 18.17 -3.56 -19.32
C LEU A 72 19.70 -3.57 -19.16
N ASP A 73 20.23 -4.07 -18.04
CA ASP A 73 21.68 -4.21 -17.82
C ASP A 73 22.28 -5.42 -18.57
N TRP A 74 21.45 -6.30 -19.15
CA TRP A 74 21.88 -7.46 -19.93
C TRP A 74 21.99 -7.19 -21.45
N GLU A 75 21.37 -6.12 -21.96
CA GLU A 75 21.50 -5.67 -23.37
C GLU A 75 22.76 -4.82 -23.61
#